data_AF-A0A3B9SVX3-F1
#
_entry.id   AF-A0A3B9SVX3-F1
#
_cell.length_a   1.000
_cell.length_b   1.000
_cell.length_c   1.000
_cell.angle_alpha   90.00
_cell.angle_beta   90.00
_cell.angle_gamma   90.00
#
_symmetry.space_group_name_H-M   'P 1'
#
loop_
_entity.id
_entity.type
_entity.pdbx_description
1 polymer ?
#
loop_
_entity_poly.entity_id
_entity_poly.type
_entity_poly.pdbx_seq_one_letter_code
_entity_poly.pdbx_strand_id
1 'polypeptide(L)' 'PPRLTVPQARKKLSPRLQVRTNGRLVVIPTGPEQEKLTYEFQGQLGKDTFLIYINALNGREENILRVVRNPEGILTL' A
#
# COMPACT_ATOMS: atom_id res chain seq x y z
N PRO A 1 13.19 -5.71 12.09
CA PRO A 1 13.27 -6.19 10.69
C PRO A 1 11.88 -6.69 10.23
N PRO A 2 11.54 -6.63 8.92
CA PRO A 2 10.28 -7.16 8.41
C PRO A 2 10.23 -8.70 8.58
N ARG A 3 9.05 -9.24 8.91
CA ARG A 3 8.83 -10.71 9.03
C ARG A 3 8.37 -11.32 7.71
N LEU A 4 7.77 -10.51 6.84
CA LEU A 4 7.38 -10.90 5.50
C LEU A 4 8.37 -10.35 4.49
N THR A 5 8.58 -11.09 3.41
CA THR A 5 9.25 -10.60 2.21
C THR A 5 8.25 -9.83 1.32
N VAL A 6 8.77 -9.01 0.41
CA VAL A 6 7.94 -8.28 -0.56
C VAL A 6 7.01 -9.24 -1.35
N PRO A 7 7.47 -10.39 -1.89
CA PRO A 7 6.57 -11.34 -2.57
C PRO A 7 5.50 -11.94 -1.65
N GLN A 8 5.81 -12.19 -0.37
CA GLN A 8 4.82 -12.70 0.59
C GLN A 8 3.75 -11.66 0.90
N ALA A 9 4.13 -10.39 1.05
CA ALA A 9 3.19 -9.29 1.22
C ALA A 9 2.35 -9.07 -0.06
N ARG A 10 2.95 -9.16 -1.25
CA ARG A 10 2.24 -9.02 -2.53
C ARG A 10 1.10 -10.05 -2.69
N LYS A 11 1.28 -11.27 -2.17
CA LYS A 11 0.25 -12.33 -2.17
C LYS A 11 -0.98 -11.98 -1.31
N LYS A 12 -0.89 -10.98 -0.43
CA LYS A 12 -2.01 -10.52 0.40
C LYS A 12 -2.94 -9.56 -0.34
N LEU A 13 -2.49 -8.99 -1.45
CA LEU A 13 -3.29 -8.06 -2.25
C LEU A 13 -4.46 -8.78 -2.92
N SER A 14 -5.55 -8.04 -3.14
CA SER A 14 -6.70 -8.54 -3.87
C SER A 14 -6.30 -9.05 -5.27
N PRO A 15 -6.76 -10.24 -5.69
CA PRO A 15 -6.46 -10.78 -7.02
C PRO A 15 -7.08 -9.95 -8.15
N ARG A 16 -8.05 -9.08 -7.84
CA ARG A 16 -8.67 -8.15 -8.80
C ARG A 16 -7.81 -6.91 -9.06
N LEU A 17 -6.83 -6.64 -8.19
CA LEU A 17 -5.97 -5.48 -8.29
C LEU A 17 -4.86 -5.72 -9.31
N GLN A 18 -4.76 -4.86 -10.31
CA GLN A 18 -3.64 -4.84 -11.25
C GLN A 18 -2.45 -4.13 -10.61
N VAL A 19 -1.61 -4.88 -9.90
CA VAL A 19 -0.43 -4.36 -9.21
C VAL A 19 0.60 -3.84 -10.24
N ARG A 20 1.01 -2.56 -10.10
CA ARG A 20 1.93 -1.87 -11.01
C ARG A 20 3.36 -1.76 -10.48
N THR A 21 3.57 -1.98 -9.18
CA THR A 21 4.88 -1.84 -8.53
C THR A 21 5.34 -3.16 -7.92
N ASN A 22 6.66 -3.34 -7.81
CA ASN A 22 7.23 -4.50 -7.13
C ASN A 22 6.99 -4.51 -5.62
N GLY A 23 6.70 -3.35 -5.02
CA GLY A 23 6.53 -3.18 -3.58
C GLY A 23 7.78 -2.56 -2.94
N ARG A 24 7.59 -1.60 -2.04
CA ARG A 24 8.70 -0.95 -1.29
C ARG A 24 8.44 -0.97 0.21
N LEU A 25 9.48 -1.18 1.01
CA LEU A 25 9.39 -1.13 2.46
C LEU A 25 9.33 0.34 2.90
N VAL A 26 8.30 0.70 3.66
CA VAL A 26 8.07 2.07 4.15
C VAL A 26 7.52 2.04 5.57
N VAL A 27 7.63 3.18 6.26
CA VAL A 27 6.96 3.40 7.55
C VAL A 27 5.83 4.39 7.32
N ILE A 28 4.65 4.08 7.86
CA ILE A 28 3.49 4.99 7.80
C ILE A 28 3.00 5.33 9.21
N PRO A 29 2.51 6.56 9.43
CA PRO A 29 1.75 6.87 10.63
C PRO A 29 0.38 6.20 10.55
N THR A 30 -0.07 5.67 11.68
CA THR A 30 -1.40 5.05 11.88
C THR A 30 -2.17 5.67 13.05
N GLY A 31 -1.57 6.65 13.72
CA GLY A 31 -2.13 7.44 14.81
C GLY A 31 -1.11 8.47 15.30
N PRO A 32 -1.47 9.32 16.28
CA PRO A 32 -0.63 10.43 16.75
C PRO A 32 0.79 10.03 17.19
N GLU A 33 0.95 8.82 17.71
CA GLU A 33 2.25 8.29 18.17
C GLU A 33 2.49 6.86 17.68
N GLN A 34 1.73 6.40 16.69
CA GLN A 34 1.81 5.02 16.22
C GLN A 34 2.25 4.97 14.77
N GLU A 35 3.40 4.33 14.55
CA GLU A 35 3.92 4.04 13.22
C GLU A 35 3.93 2.54 12.96
N LYS A 36 3.77 2.16 11.69
CA LYS A 36 3.85 0.77 11.26
C LYS A 36 4.79 0.61 10.09
N LEU A 37 5.62 -0.43 10.17
CA LEU A 37 6.45 -0.89 9.07
C LEU A 37 5.60 -1.68 8.08
N THR A 38 5.54 -1.21 6.84
CA THR A 38 4.66 -1.74 5.80
C THR A 38 5.38 -1.91 4.46
N TYR A 39 4.78 -2.68 3.57
CA TYR A 39 5.09 -2.69 2.15
C TYR A 39 4.01 -1.90 1.41
N GLU A 40 4.43 -0.86 0.70
CA GLU A 40 3.54 -0.09 -0.17
C GLU A 40 3.54 -0.70 -1.57
N PHE A 41 2.33 -0.90 -2.11
CA PHE A 41 2.09 -1.30 -3.48
C PHE A 41 1.16 -0.30 -4.15
N GLN A 42 1.48 0.09 -5.39
CA GLN A 42 0.53 0.79 -6.25
C GLN A 42 -0.18 -0.22 -7.14
N GLY A 43 -1.50 -0.12 -7.25
CA GLY A 43 -2.30 -0.95 -8.14
C GLY A 43 -3.48 -0.20 -8.73
N GLN A 44 -4.07 -0.77 -9.78
CA GLN A 44 -5.27 -0.26 -10.42
C GLN A 44 -6.43 -1.22 -10.28
N LEU A 45 -7.62 -0.68 -10.02
CA LEU A 45 -8.87 -1.41 -10.06
C LEU A 45 -9.85 -0.61 -10.92
N GLY A 46 -10.11 -1.10 -12.13
CA GLY A 46 -10.84 -0.34 -13.14
C GLY A 46 -10.07 0.93 -13.54
N LYS A 47 -10.70 2.10 -13.37
CA LYS A 47 -10.10 3.41 -13.67
C LYS A 47 -9.38 4.04 -12.48
N ASP A 48 -9.57 3.50 -11.28
CA ASP A 48 -9.03 4.07 -10.05
C ASP A 48 -7.65 3.49 -9.75
N THR A 49 -6.76 4.35 -9.24
CA THR A 49 -5.42 3.97 -8.78
C THR A 49 -5.40 3.99 -7.25
N PHE A 50 -4.74 3.00 -6.66
CA PHE A 50 -4.65 2.86 -5.21
C PHE A 50 -3.20 2.67 -4.77
N LEU A 51 -2.88 3.18 -3.58
CA LEU A 51 -1.72 2.80 -2.78
C LEU A 51 -2.22 1.91 -1.65
N ILE A 52 -1.67 0.71 -1.55
CA ILE A 52 -2.03 -0.30 -0.56
C ILE A 52 -0.83 -0.54 0.35
N TYR A 53 -1.05 -0.47 1.65
CA TYR A 53 -0.03 -0.67 2.67
C TYR A 53 -0.26 -1.99 3.40
N ILE A 54 0.64 -2.95 3.21
CA ILE A 54 0.60 -4.26 3.86
C ILE A 54 1.60 -4.29 5.01
N ASN A 55 1.15 -4.54 6.23
CA ASN A 55 2.00 -4.66 7.41
C ASN A 55 3.12 -5.69 7.18
N ALA A 56 4.38 -5.27 7.32
CA ALA A 56 5.53 -6.11 7.04
C ALA A 56 5.79 -7.18 8.11
N LEU A 57 5.07 -7.13 9.24
CA LEU A 57 5.18 -8.09 10.36
C LEU A 57 4.12 -9.17 10.32
N ASN A 58 2.87 -8.84 9.94
CA ASN A 58 1.74 -9.76 10.03
C ASN A 58 0.92 -9.90 8.71
N GLY A 59 1.19 -9.05 7.71
CA GLY A 59 0.53 -9.11 6.41
C GLY A 59 -0.90 -8.56 6.36
N ARG A 60 -1.35 -7.86 7.41
CA ARG A 60 -2.64 -7.14 7.39
C ARG A 60 -2.54 -5.91 6.51
N GLU A 61 -3.64 -5.58 5.84
CA GLU A 61 -3.81 -4.26 5.22
C GLU A 61 -3.94 -3.21 6.33
N GLU A 62 -3.05 -2.22 6.32
CA GLU A 62 -3.03 -1.13 7.31
C GLU A 62 -3.69 0.12 6.77
N ASN A 63 -3.55 0.37 5.47
CA ASN A 63 -4.19 1.50 4.82
C ASN A 63 -4.35 1.25 3.32
N ILE A 64 -5.39 1.84 2.73
CA ILE A 64 -5.65 1.83 1.29
C ILE A 64 -6.05 3.24 0.91
N LEU A 65 -5.23 3.90 0.09
CA LEU A 65 -5.45 5.27 -0.35
C LEU A 65 -5.79 5.28 -1.83
N ARG A 66 -6.86 5.96 -2.21
CA ARG A 66 -7.18 6.20 -3.62
C ARG A 66 -6.42 7.42 -4.12
N VAL A 67 -5.68 7.26 -5.21
CA VAL A 67 -4.90 8.33 -5.83
C VAL A 67 -5.76 9.05 -6.87
N VAL A 68 -6.01 10.33 -6.64
CA VAL A 68 -6.67 11.24 -7.58
C VAL A 68 -5.63 12.22 -8.11
N ARG A 69 -5.46 12.26 -9.44
CA ARG A 69 -4.52 13.18 -10.10
C ARG A 69 -5.33 14.28 -10.77
N ASN A 70 -4.96 15.53 -10.51
CA ASN A 70 -5.47 16.71 -11.20
C ASN A 70 -4.28 17.60 -11.62
N PRO A 71 -4.48 18.60 -12.50
CA PRO A 71 -3.40 19.50 -12.91
C PRO A 71 -2.73 20.25 -11.75
N GLU A 72 -3.45 20.42 -10.64
CA GLU A 72 -2.96 21.11 -9.43
C GLU A 72 -2.15 20.20 -8.50
N GLY A 73 -2.20 18.87 -8.66
CA GLY A 73 -1.41 17.95 -7.87
C GLY A 73 -1.93 16.51 -7.78
N ILE A 74 -1.50 15.84 -6.70
CA ILE A 74 -1.90 14.48 -6.37
C ILE A 74 -2.60 14.52 -5.02
N LEU A 75 -3.83 14.04 -4.99
CA LEU A 75 -4.61 13.85 -3.78
C LEU A 75 -4.70 12.36 -3.47
N THR A 76 -4.65 12.03 -2.18
CA THR A 76 -4.92 10.68 -1.66
C THR A 76 -6.15 10.75 -0.77
N LEU A 77 -7.13 9.89 -1.03
CA LEU A 77 -8.38 9.77 -0.29
C LEU A 77 -8.48 8.43 0.43
#